data_AF-C6W3G8-F1
#
_entry.id   AF-C6W3G8-F1
#
_cell.length_a   1.000
_cell.length_b   1.000
_cell.length_c   1.000
_cell.angle_alpha   90.00
_cell.angle_beta   90.00
_cell.angle_gamma   90.00
#
_symmetry.space_group_name_H-M   'P 1'
#
loop_
_entity.id
_entity.type
_entity.pdbx_description
1 polymer ?
#
loop_
_entity_poly.entity_id
_entity_poly.type
_entity_poly.pdbx_seq_one_letter_code
_entity_poly.pdbx_strand_id
1 'polypeptide(L)'
;MALIDKETFDQLVKNPALITADVIPQLEATIKAFPYCQIPYSILAKASSLAGTEKLEETRPRAAAYALSRVALQQLVESDNERYDATVDVDDILEPQVTPEPLDSDDILISTVEQQASAELQRTEEQRRQQQIIQGFMKKNPRIARQDNNLEPLNIDLSSRLAGNSDSGIETEAFAKILIRQGKIEKAIDVYQKLILKKPEKRNYFAKKLSELYARA
;
A
#
# COMPACT_ATOMS: atom_id res chain seq x y z
N MET A 1 -3.08 16.93 -32.18
CA MET A 1 -2.03 15.96 -31.81
C MET A 1 -2.62 14.57 -31.93
N ALA A 2 -1.93 13.65 -32.60
CA ALA A 2 -2.37 12.27 -32.72
C ALA A 2 -2.19 11.54 -31.38
N LEU A 3 -3.11 10.62 -31.10
CA LEU A 3 -2.98 9.68 -29.99
C LEU A 3 -1.87 8.68 -30.30
N ILE A 4 -1.35 8.01 -29.26
CA ILE A 4 -0.41 6.92 -29.48
C ILE A 4 -1.15 5.71 -30.07
N ASP A 5 -0.55 5.09 -31.08
CA ASP A 5 -1.11 3.89 -31.71
C ASP A 5 -1.09 2.72 -30.73
N LYS A 6 -2.09 1.84 -30.84
CA LYS A 6 -2.24 0.69 -29.94
C LYS A 6 -1.04 -0.25 -29.96
N GLU A 7 -0.49 -0.54 -31.15
CA GLU A 7 0.65 -1.43 -31.32
C GLU A 7 1.92 -0.84 -30.69
N THR A 8 2.17 0.44 -30.96
CA THR A 8 3.28 1.18 -30.37
C THR A 8 3.17 1.21 -28.84
N PHE A 9 1.97 1.48 -28.32
CA PHE A 9 1.74 1.48 -26.88
C PHE A 9 1.99 0.10 -26.25
N ASP A 10 1.49 -0.99 -26.85
CA ASP A 10 1.72 -2.35 -26.38
C ASP A 10 3.22 -2.71 -26.38
N GLN A 11 3.96 -2.30 -27.41
CA GLN A 11 5.40 -2.50 -27.48
C GLN A 11 6.17 -1.75 -26.37
N LEU A 12 5.81 -0.50 -26.09
CA LEU A 12 6.45 0.30 -25.04
C LEU A 12 6.16 -0.25 -23.64
N VAL A 13 4.97 -0.80 -23.42
CA VAL A 13 4.61 -1.44 -22.13
C VAL A 13 5.42 -2.71 -21.92
N LYS A 14 5.56 -3.54 -22.96
CA LYS A 14 6.34 -4.79 -22.89
C LYS A 14 7.83 -4.55 -22.76
N ASN A 15 8.34 -3.52 -23.45
CA ASN A 15 9.76 -3.22 -23.52
C ASN A 15 10.03 -1.76 -23.13
N PRO A 16 10.09 -1.45 -21.83
CA PRO A 16 10.29 -0.07 -21.37
C PRO A 16 11.64 0.55 -21.76
N ALA A 17 12.62 -0.26 -22.18
CA ALA A 17 13.90 0.20 -22.69
C ALA A 17 13.79 0.91 -24.06
N LEU A 18 12.71 0.68 -24.81
CA LEU A 18 12.47 1.29 -26.13
C LEU A 18 11.80 2.66 -26.03
N ILE A 19 11.51 3.16 -24.82
CA ILE A 19 10.86 4.44 -24.62
C ILE A 19 11.81 5.58 -25.03
N THR A 20 11.35 6.45 -25.91
CA THR A 20 12.10 7.58 -26.47
C THR A 20 11.38 8.92 -26.20
N ALA A 21 12.07 10.05 -26.36
CA ALA A 21 11.51 11.38 -26.05
C ALA A 21 10.50 11.90 -27.09
N ASP A 22 10.45 11.31 -28.28
CA ASP A 22 9.56 11.63 -29.39
C ASP A 22 8.09 11.24 -29.12
N VAL A 23 7.85 10.23 -28.28
CA VAL A 23 6.49 9.78 -27.94
C VAL A 23 5.78 10.67 -26.90
N ILE A 24 6.50 11.61 -26.28
CA ILE A 24 5.97 12.50 -25.22
C ILE A 24 4.67 13.22 -25.66
N PRO A 25 4.60 13.89 -26.83
CA PRO A 25 3.40 14.62 -27.23
C PRO A 25 2.20 13.70 -27.47
N GLN A 26 2.45 12.47 -27.95
CA GLN A 26 1.41 11.47 -28.15
C GLN A 26 0.89 10.93 -26.81
N LEU A 27 1.78 10.71 -25.85
CA LEU A 27 1.42 10.30 -24.49
C LEU A 27 0.61 11.38 -23.76
N GLU A 28 0.99 12.66 -23.88
CA GLU A 28 0.21 13.77 -23.33
C GLU A 28 -1.19 13.87 -23.93
N ALA A 29 -1.31 13.71 -25.25
CA ALA A 29 -2.60 13.67 -25.92
C ALA A 29 -3.45 12.46 -25.45
N THR A 30 -2.80 11.31 -25.25
CA THR A 30 -3.44 10.08 -24.76
C THR A 30 -3.92 10.21 -23.32
N ILE A 31 -3.12 10.82 -22.45
CA ILE A 31 -3.49 11.13 -21.07
C ILE A 31 -4.69 12.10 -21.04
N LYS A 32 -4.71 13.08 -21.94
CA LYS A 32 -5.84 14.02 -22.05
C LYS A 32 -7.12 13.33 -22.50
N ALA A 33 -7.03 12.37 -23.42
CA ALA A 33 -8.17 11.59 -23.89
C ALA A 33 -8.63 10.53 -22.87
N PHE A 34 -7.70 9.96 -22.10
CA PHE A 34 -7.94 8.87 -21.15
C PHE A 34 -7.32 9.16 -19.77
N PRO A 35 -7.88 10.09 -18.96
CA PRO A 35 -7.26 10.55 -17.72
C PRO A 35 -7.09 9.49 -16.63
N TYR A 36 -7.89 8.42 -16.68
CA TYR A 36 -7.84 7.32 -15.71
C TYR A 36 -6.92 6.18 -16.12
N CYS A 37 -6.32 6.25 -17.31
CA CYS A 37 -5.36 5.26 -17.77
C CYS A 37 -4.02 5.49 -17.05
N GLN A 38 -3.62 4.57 -16.17
CA GLN A 38 -2.46 4.74 -15.28
C GLN A 38 -1.12 4.61 -16.02
N ILE A 39 -1.02 3.62 -16.91
CA ILE A 39 0.22 3.22 -17.58
C ILE A 39 0.87 4.36 -18.40
N PRO A 40 0.12 5.17 -19.19
CA PRO A 40 0.69 6.31 -19.90
C PRO A 40 1.45 7.29 -19.01
N TYR A 41 1.04 7.49 -17.75
CA TYR A 41 1.76 8.36 -16.84
C TYR A 41 3.14 7.80 -16.47
N SER A 42 3.23 6.49 -16.23
CA SER A 42 4.50 5.82 -15.94
C SER A 42 5.46 5.88 -17.13
N ILE A 43 4.95 5.64 -18.34
CA ILE A 43 5.73 5.73 -19.58
C ILE A 43 6.17 7.18 -19.82
N LEU A 44 5.28 8.15 -19.62
CA LEU A 44 5.59 9.58 -19.77
C LEU A 44 6.70 10.03 -18.82
N ALA A 45 6.70 9.55 -17.57
CA ALA A 45 7.75 9.86 -16.61
C ALA A 45 9.11 9.29 -17.05
N LYS A 46 9.15 8.06 -17.60
CA LYS A 46 10.37 7.46 -18.17
C LYS A 46 10.83 8.20 -19.44
N ALA A 47 9.93 8.55 -20.34
CA ALA A 47 10.27 9.34 -21.52
C ALA A 47 10.82 10.72 -21.15
N SER A 48 10.26 11.33 -20.09
CA SER A 48 10.68 12.64 -19.60
C SER A 48 12.04 12.60 -18.92
N SER A 49 12.40 11.50 -18.23
CA SER A 49 13.75 11.35 -17.65
C SER A 49 14.84 11.32 -18.71
N LEU A 50 14.53 10.85 -19.93
CA LEU A 50 15.44 10.87 -21.08
C LEU A 50 15.50 12.24 -21.77
N ALA A 51 14.43 13.03 -21.70
CA ALA A 51 14.34 14.34 -22.33
C ALA A 51 14.94 15.49 -21.49
N GLY A 52 15.05 15.32 -20.16
CA GLY A 52 15.69 16.28 -19.26
C GLY A 52 15.03 16.38 -17.88
N THR A 53 15.72 17.02 -16.94
CA THR A 53 15.29 17.11 -15.52
C THR A 53 14.05 17.99 -15.32
N GLU A 54 13.86 19.02 -16.13
CA GLU A 54 12.73 19.97 -15.98
C GLU A 54 11.37 19.29 -16.20
N LYS A 55 11.20 18.57 -17.32
CA LYS A 55 9.97 17.81 -17.60
C LYS A 55 9.76 16.65 -16.63
N LEU A 56 10.84 16.09 -16.09
CA LEU A 56 10.76 15.01 -15.12
C LEU A 56 10.12 15.48 -13.81
N GLU A 57 10.50 16.65 -13.29
CA GLU A 57 9.93 17.21 -12.06
C GLU A 57 8.41 17.43 -12.16
N GLU A 58 7.89 17.74 -13.35
CA GLU A 58 6.45 17.90 -13.57
C GLU A 58 5.71 16.55 -13.70
N THR A 59 6.31 15.60 -14.39
CA THR A 59 5.66 14.33 -14.77
C THR A 59 5.76 13.27 -13.67
N ARG A 60 6.86 13.26 -12.92
CA ARG A 60 7.13 12.32 -11.82
C ARG A 60 6.05 12.33 -10.71
N PRO A 61 5.63 13.47 -10.13
CA PRO A 61 4.61 13.48 -9.09
C PRO A 61 3.25 13.02 -9.62
N ARG A 62 2.92 13.37 -10.87
CA ARG A 62 1.69 12.92 -11.53
C ARG A 62 1.72 11.42 -11.73
N ALA A 63 2.81 10.87 -12.24
CA ALA A 63 2.97 9.42 -12.39
C ALA A 63 2.90 8.70 -11.05
N ALA A 64 3.52 9.23 -9.99
CA ALA A 64 3.46 8.64 -8.66
C ALA A 64 2.04 8.60 -8.08
N ALA A 65 1.18 9.57 -8.40
CA ALA A 65 -0.21 9.58 -7.95
C ALA A 65 -1.07 8.49 -8.64
N TYR A 66 -0.76 8.14 -9.89
CA TYR A 66 -1.49 7.13 -10.66
C TYR A 66 -0.84 5.74 -10.63
N ALA A 67 0.42 5.62 -10.20
CA ALA A 67 1.15 4.36 -10.19
C ALA A 67 0.64 3.40 -9.09
N LEU A 68 0.56 2.12 -9.44
CA LEU A 68 0.23 1.05 -8.49
C LEU A 68 1.34 0.85 -7.43
N SER A 69 2.60 1.02 -7.83
CA SER A 69 3.76 0.91 -6.95
C SER A 69 4.73 2.07 -7.20
N ARG A 70 4.95 2.88 -6.16
CA ARG A 70 5.92 3.98 -6.19
C ARG A 70 7.36 3.48 -6.37
N VAL A 71 7.68 2.33 -5.81
CA VAL A 71 9.00 1.70 -5.92
C VAL A 71 9.24 1.24 -7.35
N ALA A 72 8.26 0.56 -7.96
CA ALA A 72 8.37 0.10 -9.35
C ALA A 72 8.47 1.29 -10.33
N LEU A 73 7.72 2.38 -10.09
CA LEU A 73 7.86 3.61 -10.88
C LEU A 73 9.25 4.23 -10.72
N GLN A 74 9.74 4.30 -9.48
CA GLN A 74 11.08 4.83 -9.21
C GLN A 74 12.14 4.01 -9.93
N GLN A 75 12.06 2.68 -9.85
CA GLN A 75 12.96 1.79 -10.57
C GLN A 75 12.86 2.01 -12.08
N LEU A 76 11.65 2.10 -12.65
CA LEU A 76 11.48 2.36 -14.07
C LEU A 76 12.18 3.66 -14.51
N VAL A 77 11.99 4.75 -13.75
CA VAL A 77 12.47 6.10 -14.10
C VAL A 77 13.97 6.28 -13.83
N GLU A 78 14.46 5.83 -12.68
CA GLU A 78 15.83 6.09 -12.21
C GLU A 78 16.83 4.99 -12.57
N SER A 79 16.39 3.77 -12.85
CA SER A 79 17.32 2.67 -13.10
C SER A 79 17.76 2.63 -14.56
N ASP A 80 19.05 2.88 -14.76
CA ASP A 80 19.87 1.95 -15.54
C ASP A 80 20.31 0.81 -14.59
N ASN A 81 19.45 -0.19 -14.47
CA ASN A 81 19.71 -1.56 -13.98
C ASN A 81 20.42 -1.89 -12.64
N GLU A 82 20.68 -0.98 -11.69
CA GLU A 82 21.48 -1.35 -10.49
C GLU A 82 20.81 -1.03 -9.14
N ARG A 83 19.58 -1.54 -8.91
CA ARG A 83 19.08 -1.70 -7.52
C ARG A 83 17.95 -2.74 -7.39
N TYR A 84 18.37 -3.91 -6.89
CA TYR A 84 17.58 -5.08 -6.50
C TYR A 84 16.93 -5.85 -7.65
N ASP A 85 17.77 -6.53 -8.44
CA ASP A 85 17.39 -7.78 -9.10
C ASP A 85 17.37 -8.91 -8.04
N ALA A 86 16.49 -8.76 -7.05
CA ALA A 86 16.00 -9.91 -6.32
C ALA A 86 14.73 -10.31 -7.05
N THR A 87 14.86 -11.05 -8.15
CA THR A 87 13.90 -12.12 -8.40
C THR A 87 13.80 -12.86 -7.07
N VAL A 88 12.72 -12.65 -6.33
CA VAL A 88 12.39 -13.48 -5.18
C VAL A 88 12.21 -14.86 -5.80
N ASP A 89 13.24 -15.69 -5.69
CA ASP A 89 13.18 -17.07 -6.11
C ASP A 89 12.15 -17.74 -5.20
N VAL A 90 10.94 -17.95 -5.74
CA VAL A 90 9.81 -18.46 -4.97
C VAL A 90 10.10 -19.91 -4.52
N ASP A 91 11.05 -20.56 -5.19
CA ASP A 91 11.48 -21.92 -4.87
C ASP A 91 12.31 -22.01 -3.57
N ASP A 92 12.99 -20.94 -3.13
CA ASP A 92 13.70 -20.92 -1.84
C ASP A 92 12.76 -20.81 -0.62
N ILE A 93 11.47 -20.49 -0.83
CA ILE A 93 10.47 -20.39 0.25
C ILE A 93 9.87 -21.78 0.59
N LEU A 94 10.16 -22.81 -0.21
CA LEU A 94 9.65 -24.17 -0.03
C LEU A 94 10.50 -25.05 0.89
N GLU A 95 11.58 -24.55 1.48
CA GLU A 95 12.19 -25.27 2.59
C GLU A 95 11.15 -25.41 3.73
N PRO A 96 10.88 -26.64 4.19
CA PRO A 96 9.94 -26.86 5.27
C PRO A 96 10.47 -26.11 6.49
N GLN A 97 9.80 -25.02 6.85
CA GLN A 97 10.02 -24.34 8.12
C GLN A 97 9.97 -25.40 9.21
N VAL A 98 11.12 -25.67 9.83
CA VAL A 98 11.25 -26.55 10.97
C VAL A 98 10.22 -26.07 11.98
N THR A 99 9.22 -26.91 12.28
CA THR A 99 8.27 -26.65 13.35
C THR A 99 9.06 -26.28 14.59
N PRO A 100 8.97 -25.04 15.10
CA PRO A 100 9.76 -24.66 16.27
C PRO A 100 9.30 -25.53 17.43
N GLU A 101 10.22 -26.35 17.95
CA GLU A 101 10.00 -27.03 19.22
C GLU A 101 9.76 -25.94 20.29
N PRO A 102 8.84 -26.17 21.24
CA PRO A 102 8.59 -25.21 22.30
C PRO A 102 9.83 -25.15 23.19
N LEU A 103 10.66 -24.13 22.98
CA LEU A 103 11.80 -23.81 23.83
C LEU A 103 11.34 -22.89 24.98
N ASP A 104 11.89 -23.12 26.16
CA ASP A 104 11.63 -22.29 27.34
C ASP A 104 12.06 -20.84 27.07
N SER A 105 11.30 -19.88 27.64
CA SER A 105 11.47 -18.44 27.38
C SER A 105 12.88 -17.91 27.66
N ASP A 106 13.59 -18.55 28.58
CA ASP A 106 14.92 -18.14 29.00
C ASP A 106 16.00 -18.53 27.96
N ASP A 107 15.85 -19.67 27.30
CA ASP A 107 16.77 -20.13 26.23
C ASP A 107 16.62 -19.29 24.95
N ILE A 108 15.39 -18.83 24.66
CA ILE A 108 15.13 -17.89 23.56
C ILE A 108 15.84 -16.56 23.86
N LEU A 109 15.79 -16.08 25.10
CA LEU A 109 16.42 -14.82 25.46
C LEU A 109 17.95 -14.90 25.38
N ILE A 110 18.55 -16.00 25.87
CA ILE A 110 20.00 -16.24 25.83
C ILE A 110 20.50 -16.33 24.39
N SER A 111 19.86 -17.14 23.55
CA SER A 111 20.24 -17.26 22.13
C SER A 111 20.11 -15.92 21.37
N THR A 112 19.08 -15.13 21.67
CA THR A 112 18.91 -13.80 21.05
C THR A 112 20.02 -12.83 21.47
N VAL A 113 20.45 -12.88 22.74
CA VAL A 113 21.53 -12.04 23.26
C VAL A 113 22.89 -12.45 22.67
N GLU A 114 23.16 -13.75 22.53
CA GLU A 114 24.39 -14.26 21.91
C GLU A 114 24.48 -13.91 20.42
N GLN A 115 23.36 -13.98 19.70
CA GLN A 115 23.26 -13.54 18.31
C GLN A 115 23.46 -12.03 18.16
N GLN A 116 22.94 -11.22 19.09
CA GLN A 116 23.16 -9.78 19.08
C GLN A 116 24.62 -9.42 19.38
N ALA A 117 25.27 -10.10 20.34
CA ALA A 117 26.66 -9.86 20.71
C ALA A 117 27.64 -10.23 19.57
N SER A 118 27.41 -11.37 18.89
CA SER A 118 28.21 -11.79 17.74
C SER A 118 28.03 -10.85 16.53
N ALA A 119 26.79 -10.39 16.28
CA ALA A 119 26.50 -9.42 15.22
C ALA A 119 27.11 -8.03 15.47
N GLU A 120 27.38 -7.64 16.72
CA GLU A 120 28.04 -6.37 17.05
C GLU A 120 29.56 -6.39 16.78
N LEU A 121 30.20 -7.55 16.90
CA LEU A 121 31.62 -7.73 16.67
C LEU A 121 31.99 -7.69 15.17
N GLN A 122 31.11 -8.17 14.30
CA GLN A 122 31.33 -8.26 12.84
C GLN A 122 30.95 -6.99 12.05
N ARG A 123 30.45 -5.94 12.71
CA ARG A 123 30.02 -4.69 12.03
C ARG A 123 31.20 -3.86 11.52
N THR A 124 31.07 -3.33 10.31
CA THR A 124 31.99 -2.32 9.76
C THR A 124 31.85 -0.99 10.52
N GLU A 125 32.88 -0.13 10.49
CA GLU A 125 32.85 1.18 11.16
C GLU A 125 31.67 2.05 10.73
N GLU A 126 31.29 2.03 9.45
CA GLU A 126 30.13 2.77 8.93
C GLU A 126 28.81 2.29 9.52
N GLN A 127 28.64 0.97 9.67
CA GLN A 127 27.43 0.37 10.25
C GLN A 127 27.30 0.73 11.74
N ARG A 128 28.43 0.78 12.47
CA ARG A 128 28.44 1.27 13.86
C ARG A 128 28.04 2.74 13.96
N ARG A 129 28.51 3.59 13.05
CA ARG A 129 28.13 5.01 13.00
C ARG A 129 26.62 5.19 12.72
N GLN A 130 26.07 4.43 11.76
CA GLN A 130 24.64 4.47 11.46
C GLN A 130 23.79 4.04 12.66
N GLN A 131 24.21 3.02 13.40
CA GLN A 131 23.52 2.56 14.61
C GLN A 131 23.56 3.58 15.74
N GLN A 132 24.67 4.27 15.93
CA GLN A 132 24.76 5.36 16.90
C GLN A 132 23.78 6.50 16.56
N ILE A 133 23.59 6.80 15.27
CA ILE A 133 22.60 7.78 14.82
C ILE A 133 21.18 7.29 15.15
N ILE A 134 20.86 6.03 14.84
CA ILE A 134 19.53 5.43 15.11
C ILE A 134 19.24 5.40 16.62
N GLN A 135 20.18 4.92 17.44
CA GLN A 135 20.04 4.91 18.89
C GLN A 135 19.90 6.34 19.45
N GLY A 136 20.67 7.29 18.92
CA GLY A 136 20.55 8.70 19.26
C GLY A 136 19.18 9.27 18.91
N PHE A 137 18.60 8.87 17.78
CA PHE A 137 17.25 9.28 17.36
C PHE A 137 16.17 8.70 18.28
N MET A 138 16.21 7.39 18.55
CA MET A 138 15.28 6.72 19.47
C MET A 138 15.35 7.33 20.88
N LYS A 139 16.56 7.65 21.37
CA LYS A 139 16.74 8.31 22.67
C LYS A 139 16.19 9.74 22.68
N LYS A 140 16.36 10.48 21.58
CA LYS A 140 15.87 11.87 21.46
C LYS A 140 14.35 11.95 21.28
N ASN A 141 13.69 10.87 20.84
CA ASN A 141 12.24 10.80 20.59
C ASN A 141 11.66 12.09 19.97
N PRO A 142 12.23 12.58 18.86
CA PRO A 142 11.79 13.85 18.30
C PRO A 142 10.35 13.71 17.80
N ARG A 143 9.48 14.59 18.28
CA ARG A 143 8.06 14.61 17.93
C ARG A 143 7.83 15.75 16.95
N ILE A 144 7.29 15.45 15.76
CA ILE A 144 6.93 16.47 14.77
C ILE A 144 5.74 17.24 15.35
N ALA A 145 5.94 18.51 15.68
CA ALA A 145 4.84 19.40 16.04
C ALA A 145 3.92 19.53 14.82
N ARG A 146 2.61 19.34 15.02
CA ARG A 146 1.64 19.64 13.97
C ARG A 146 1.69 21.14 13.73
N GLN A 147 1.83 21.58 12.48
CA GLN A 147 1.60 22.98 12.16
C GLN A 147 0.15 23.28 12.49
N ASP A 148 -0.05 24.24 13.39
CA ASP A 148 -1.34 24.89 13.64
C ASP A 148 -1.69 25.71 12.40
N ASN A 149 -2.11 25.01 11.34
CA ASN A 149 -2.76 25.66 10.23
C ASN A 149 -4.10 26.16 10.78
N ASN A 150 -4.20 27.47 11.04
CA ASN A 150 -5.43 28.22 11.32
C ASN A 150 -6.39 28.18 10.12
N LEU A 151 -6.69 26.99 9.62
CA LEU A 151 -7.77 26.76 8.66
C LEU A 151 -9.00 26.48 9.51
N GLU A 152 -9.96 27.40 9.47
CA GLU A 152 -11.32 27.19 9.94
C GLU A 152 -11.77 25.78 9.52
N PRO A 153 -12.21 24.92 10.45
CA PRO A 153 -12.68 23.60 10.09
C PRO A 153 -13.87 23.77 9.14
N LEU A 154 -13.67 23.36 7.89
CA LEU A 154 -14.74 23.28 6.90
C LEU A 154 -15.80 22.30 7.47
N ASN A 155 -16.84 22.86 8.07
CA ASN A 155 -18.03 22.12 8.51
C ASN A 155 -18.80 21.70 7.26
N ILE A 156 -18.30 20.67 6.59
CA ILE A 156 -18.99 20.03 5.48
C ILE A 156 -20.03 19.11 6.12
N ASP A 157 -21.30 19.46 5.98
CA ASP A 157 -22.39 18.58 6.38
C ASP A 157 -22.46 17.36 5.45
N LEU A 158 -21.78 16.29 5.85
CA LEU A 158 -21.78 14.99 5.18
C LEU A 158 -23.13 14.25 5.29
N SER A 159 -24.07 14.72 6.10
CA SER A 159 -25.35 14.05 6.32
C SER A 159 -26.18 13.98 5.03
N SER A 160 -26.09 15.02 4.18
CA SER A 160 -26.76 15.06 2.87
C SER A 160 -26.24 13.99 1.89
N ARG A 161 -24.95 13.63 1.96
CA ARG A 161 -24.35 12.58 1.10
C ARG A 161 -24.72 11.17 1.54
N LEU A 162 -25.02 10.97 2.82
CA LEU A 162 -25.39 9.67 3.39
C LEU A 162 -26.89 9.39 3.27
N ALA A 163 -27.74 10.42 3.17
CA ALA A 163 -29.19 10.28 3.11
C ALA A 163 -29.72 9.63 1.81
N GLY A 164 -28.91 9.59 0.75
CA GLY A 164 -29.35 9.06 -0.56
C GLY A 164 -29.15 7.56 -0.80
N ASN A 165 -28.44 6.83 0.07
CA ASN A 165 -28.05 5.43 -0.15
C ASN A 165 -28.21 4.56 1.12
N SER A 166 -29.32 4.71 1.85
CA SER A 166 -29.60 3.87 3.03
C SER A 166 -29.91 2.41 2.68
N ASP A 167 -30.23 2.09 1.42
CA ASP A 167 -30.64 0.74 1.01
C ASP A 167 -29.51 -0.11 0.38
N SER A 168 -28.43 0.53 -0.09
CA SER A 168 -27.28 -0.17 -0.70
C SER A 168 -26.04 -0.18 0.20
N GLY A 169 -26.24 -0.27 1.51
CA GLY A 169 -25.14 -0.39 2.47
C GLY A 169 -24.28 -1.64 2.18
N ILE A 170 -22.97 -1.50 2.31
CA ILE A 170 -22.03 -2.63 2.19
C ILE A 170 -22.23 -3.56 3.39
N GLU A 171 -23.10 -4.56 3.23
CA GLU A 171 -23.45 -5.54 4.25
C GLU A 171 -22.48 -6.72 4.16
N THR A 172 -21.34 -6.59 4.82
CA THR A 172 -20.32 -7.65 4.93
C THR A 172 -20.06 -8.01 6.38
N GLU A 173 -19.52 -9.21 6.63
CA GLU A 173 -19.17 -9.66 7.98
C GLU A 173 -18.15 -8.71 8.63
N ALA A 174 -17.16 -8.24 7.87
CA ALA A 174 -16.18 -7.26 8.34
C ALA A 174 -16.85 -5.97 8.80
N PHE A 175 -17.85 -5.50 8.07
CA PHE A 175 -18.63 -4.32 8.45
C PHE A 175 -19.39 -4.53 9.77
N ALA A 176 -20.03 -5.68 9.96
CA ALA A 176 -20.71 -6.02 11.21
C ALA A 176 -19.72 -6.07 12.40
N LYS A 177 -18.51 -6.64 12.21
CA LYS A 177 -17.44 -6.64 13.22
C LYS A 177 -16.99 -5.22 13.61
N ILE A 178 -16.86 -4.33 12.61
CA ILE A 178 -16.50 -2.93 12.86
C ILE A 178 -17.60 -2.24 13.68
N LEU A 179 -18.88 -2.47 13.38
CA LEU A 179 -20.01 -1.91 14.14
C LEU A 179 -20.02 -2.37 15.60
N ILE A 180 -19.75 -3.65 15.86
CA ILE A 180 -19.59 -4.19 17.23
C ILE A 180 -18.46 -3.48 17.96
N ARG A 181 -17.31 -3.30 17.31
CA ARG A 181 -16.15 -2.60 17.91
C ARG A 181 -16.47 -1.14 18.23
N GLN A 182 -17.37 -0.52 17.47
CA GLN A 182 -17.87 0.83 17.72
C GLN A 182 -19.01 0.88 18.76
N GLY A 183 -19.42 -0.24 19.34
CA GLY A 183 -20.53 -0.32 20.30
C GLY A 183 -21.93 -0.23 19.67
N LYS A 184 -22.05 -0.21 18.34
CA LYS A 184 -23.33 -0.11 17.63
C LYS A 184 -23.95 -1.50 17.41
N ILE A 185 -24.36 -2.14 18.51
CA ILE A 185 -24.80 -3.55 18.49
C ILE A 185 -26.08 -3.76 17.68
N GLU A 186 -27.07 -2.88 17.83
CA GLU A 186 -28.35 -2.96 17.09
C GLU A 186 -28.13 -2.98 15.57
N LYS A 187 -27.30 -2.07 15.05
CA LYS A 187 -26.96 -2.03 13.62
C LYS A 187 -26.17 -3.26 13.17
N ALA A 188 -25.35 -3.84 14.05
CA ALA A 188 -24.62 -5.07 13.72
C ALA A 188 -25.55 -6.28 13.62
N ILE A 189 -26.59 -6.35 14.48
CA ILE A 189 -27.63 -7.37 14.43
C ILE A 189 -28.36 -7.29 13.08
N ASP A 190 -28.78 -6.11 12.65
CA ASP A 190 -29.46 -5.92 11.36
C ASP A 190 -28.60 -6.41 10.18
N VAL A 191 -27.30 -6.10 10.18
CA VAL A 191 -26.37 -6.55 9.13
C VAL A 191 -26.25 -8.08 9.14
N TYR A 192 -26.16 -8.73 10.30
CA TYR A 192 -26.11 -10.19 10.37
C TYR A 192 -27.41 -10.86 9.92
N GLN A 193 -28.57 -10.28 10.23
CA GLN A 193 -29.86 -10.76 9.74
C GLN A 193 -29.94 -10.68 8.21
N LYS A 194 -29.53 -9.56 7.61
CA LYS A 194 -29.48 -9.43 6.15
C LYS A 194 -28.46 -10.36 5.50
N LEU A 195 -27.33 -10.62 6.16
CA LEU A 195 -26.33 -11.59 5.70
C LEU A 195 -26.86 -13.03 5.67
N ILE A 196 -27.75 -13.41 6.59
CA ILE A 196 -28.43 -14.72 6.55
C ILE A 196 -29.27 -14.86 5.29
N LEU A 197 -29.98 -13.80 4.90
CA LEU A 197 -30.80 -13.79 3.68
C LEU A 197 -29.94 -13.83 2.42
N LYS A 198 -28.82 -13.10 2.39
CA LYS A 198 -27.91 -13.03 1.24
C LYS A 198 -26.99 -14.26 1.11
N LYS A 199 -26.65 -14.94 2.20
CA LYS A 199 -25.68 -16.07 2.24
C LYS A 199 -26.23 -17.23 3.09
N PRO A 200 -27.25 -17.95 2.60
CA PRO A 200 -27.93 -18.99 3.37
C PRO A 200 -27.02 -20.17 3.74
N GLU A 201 -25.98 -20.44 2.95
CA GLU A 201 -24.99 -21.48 3.23
C GLU A 201 -24.20 -21.26 4.53
N LYS A 202 -24.10 -20.01 5.01
CA LYS A 202 -23.46 -19.67 6.29
C LYS A 202 -24.46 -19.34 7.40
N ARG A 203 -25.73 -19.70 7.24
CA ARG A 203 -26.81 -19.33 8.19
C ARG A 203 -26.50 -19.74 9.63
N ASN A 204 -26.03 -20.95 9.86
CA ASN A 204 -25.74 -21.45 11.22
C ASN A 204 -24.63 -20.63 11.90
N TYR A 205 -23.61 -20.22 11.14
CA TYR A 205 -22.54 -19.36 11.65
C TYR A 205 -23.07 -17.99 12.07
N PHE A 206 -23.88 -17.34 11.23
CA PHE A 206 -24.47 -16.05 11.54
C PHE A 206 -25.49 -16.12 12.68
N ALA A 207 -26.27 -17.20 12.77
CA ALA A 207 -27.20 -17.43 13.88
C ALA A 207 -26.47 -17.55 15.22
N LYS A 208 -25.33 -18.26 15.25
CA LYS A 208 -24.47 -18.30 16.44
C LYS A 208 -23.97 -16.90 16.82
N LYS A 209 -23.49 -16.12 15.85
CA LYS A 209 -23.06 -14.73 16.10
C LYS A 209 -24.18 -13.83 16.58
N LEU A 210 -25.39 -13.97 16.07
CA LEU A 210 -26.57 -13.26 16.58
C LEU A 210 -26.86 -13.63 18.03
N SER A 211 -26.80 -14.93 18.39
CA SER A 211 -27.02 -15.35 19.78
C SER A 211 -25.98 -14.76 20.75
N GLU A 212 -24.71 -14.70 20.33
CA GLU A 212 -23.64 -14.05 21.11
C GLU A 212 -23.89 -12.55 21.29
N LEU A 213 -24.46 -11.87 20.29
CA LEU A 213 -24.77 -10.45 20.36
C LEU A 213 -25.98 -10.15 21.23
N TYR A 214 -27.04 -10.95 21.14
CA TYR A 214 -28.22 -10.80 22.00
C TYR A 214 -27.91 -11.06 23.47
N ALA A 215 -26.94 -11.93 23.77
CA ALA A 215 -26.50 -12.17 25.15
C ALA A 215 -25.67 -11.01 25.75
N ARG A 216 -25.19 -10.07 24.92
CA ARG A 216 -24.30 -8.97 25.30
C ARG A 216 -24.99 -7.60 25.29
N ALA A 217 -26.17 -7.51 24.68
CA ALA A 217 -27.03 -6.33 24.69
C ALA A 217 -27.88 -6.31 25.97
#